data_AF-A0A8B8AR44-F1
#
_entry.id   AF-A0A8B8AR44-F1
#
_cell.length_a   1.000
_cell.length_b   1.000
_cell.length_c   1.000
_cell.angle_alpha   90.00
_cell.angle_beta   90.00
_cell.angle_gamma   90.00
#
_symmetry.space_group_name_H-M   'P 1'
#
loop_
_entity.id
_entity.type
_entity.pdbx_description
1 polymer ?
#
loop_
_entity_poly.entity_id
_entity_poly.type
_entity_poly.pdbx_seq_one_letter_code
_entity_poly.pdbx_strand_id
1 'polypeptide(L)'
;MQDPQETQGAKIVHESVAETETSGPGQIAGDVRGIDEIKQGLFSASPCGKEQDQNLAVHLENEQDPPQGTSQQSSDLNSSVRSLGFPVHSPVENEEAGPPQCADPVLERRGISRTSSRSSGYAGSEQFEEHYLAKNVDPHDPKAFFHRTSSDSLNSSLSREAMREIYDRALRSNTCNTCGLLKDACQSRETMELWDSIEWSGSDDKNNCHCKFWSIFLKTLKEKFPAEDGLKNKQVVHLLKTLLGVKEAEDGEISCSNLVRIVRFLGPLKKDPQDKCILIRHLDDIVKRSLVKVNRKGKSLKQSWFAGDMTRDEAEQRLQNENYNTYLVRMSQSGAEEGNFVVSVKDENGIHHFEIEGNPIESCKSSELNCHLQFIGKQYDSLASVIEDLKYNPIPDEEERCEVWCKYICPDLPYNTIITPYKQTNRR
;
A
#
# COMPACT_ATOMS: atom_id res chain seq x y z
N MET A 1 -12.45 -44.78 1.09
CA MET A 1 -11.47 -44.13 1.98
C MET A 1 -11.21 -42.77 1.38
N GLN A 2 -11.75 -41.71 1.99
CA GLN A 2 -11.39 -40.33 1.61
C GLN A 2 -10.12 -40.00 2.38
N ASP A 3 -9.09 -39.55 1.67
CA ASP A 3 -7.87 -39.06 2.29
C ASP A 3 -8.21 -37.87 3.21
N PRO A 4 -7.57 -37.78 4.39
CA PRO A 4 -7.75 -36.62 5.26
C PRO A 4 -7.27 -35.37 4.51
N GLN A 5 -8.15 -34.39 4.34
CA GLN A 5 -7.74 -33.06 3.88
C GLN A 5 -6.80 -32.46 4.92
N GLU A 6 -5.52 -32.28 4.57
CA GLU A 6 -4.60 -31.46 5.34
C GLU A 6 -5.16 -30.04 5.42
N THR A 7 -5.50 -29.61 6.63
CA THR A 7 -5.85 -28.22 6.92
C THR A 7 -4.58 -27.39 6.79
N GLN A 8 -4.46 -26.61 5.71
CA GLN A 8 -3.37 -25.65 5.54
C GLN A 8 -3.56 -24.48 6.51
N GLY A 9 -2.68 -24.32 7.49
CA GLY A 9 -2.65 -23.17 8.39
C GLY A 9 -2.19 -21.87 7.74
N ALA A 10 -2.25 -20.78 8.50
CA ALA A 10 -1.83 -19.48 8.01
C ALA A 10 -0.30 -19.42 7.90
N LYS A 11 0.20 -18.94 6.76
CA LYS A 11 1.63 -18.71 6.57
C LYS A 11 2.05 -17.45 7.34
N ILE A 12 2.94 -17.64 8.32
CA ILE A 12 3.59 -16.54 9.03
C ILE A 12 4.74 -16.04 8.17
N VAL A 13 4.84 -14.72 8.03
CA VAL A 13 5.91 -14.11 7.25
C VAL A 13 6.94 -13.48 8.16
N HIS A 14 8.14 -14.06 8.12
CA HIS A 14 9.34 -13.40 8.59
C HIS A 14 9.87 -12.50 7.46
N GLU A 15 9.36 -11.28 7.33
CA GLU A 15 10.00 -10.29 6.45
C GLU A 15 11.39 -9.98 7.03
N SER A 16 12.44 -10.45 6.37
CA SER A 16 13.81 -10.10 6.69
C SER A 16 14.08 -8.67 6.21
N VAL A 17 14.46 -7.81 7.14
CA VAL A 17 14.96 -6.47 6.80
C VAL A 17 16.23 -6.67 5.97
N ALA A 18 16.25 -6.14 4.75
CA ALA A 18 17.48 -6.09 3.98
C ALA A 18 18.49 -5.26 4.79
N GLU A 19 19.49 -5.93 5.39
CA GLU A 19 20.63 -5.26 5.99
C GLU A 19 21.30 -4.45 4.87
N THR A 20 21.05 -3.15 4.85
CA THR A 20 21.87 -2.24 4.06
C THR A 20 23.28 -2.36 4.62
N GLU A 21 24.17 -3.01 3.87
CA GLU A 21 25.59 -3.08 4.19
C GLU A 21 26.13 -1.66 4.38
N THR A 22 26.20 -1.20 5.63
CA THR A 22 26.99 -0.03 5.98
C THR A 22 28.44 -0.45 5.87
N SER A 23 29.04 -0.20 4.72
CA SER A 23 30.49 -0.25 4.51
C SER A 23 31.17 0.53 5.64
N GLY A 24 32.00 -0.18 6.42
CA GLY A 24 32.73 0.34 7.56
C GLY A 24 33.71 1.47 7.22
N PRO A 25 34.33 2.09 8.25
CA PRO A 25 34.98 3.38 8.13
C PRO A 25 36.35 3.25 7.46
N GLY A 26 36.43 3.65 6.19
CA GLY A 26 37.69 3.96 5.53
C GLY A 26 38.24 5.29 6.04
N GLN A 27 39.34 5.23 6.79
CA GLN A 27 40.14 6.40 7.15
C GLN A 27 40.67 7.07 5.88
N ILE A 28 40.21 8.29 5.59
CA ILE A 28 40.87 9.20 4.67
C ILE A 28 41.17 10.48 5.46
N ALA A 29 42.45 10.66 5.77
CA ALA A 29 42.98 11.93 6.24
C ALA A 29 42.91 12.94 5.07
N GLY A 30 42.11 13.99 5.24
CA GLY A 30 41.92 15.05 4.25
C GLY A 30 41.54 16.35 4.93
N ASP A 31 42.36 17.37 4.69
CA ASP A 31 42.45 18.72 5.24
C ASP A 31 41.11 19.42 5.60
N VAL A 32 41.06 19.94 6.84
CA VAL A 32 39.96 20.74 7.40
C VAL A 32 40.22 22.20 7.08
N ARG A 33 39.62 22.73 6.01
CA ARG A 33 39.41 24.17 5.81
C ARG A 33 38.18 24.41 4.93
N GLY A 34 37.14 25.04 5.49
CA GLY A 34 36.09 25.70 4.71
C GLY A 34 34.66 25.22 4.90
N ILE A 35 34.15 25.15 6.13
CA ILE A 35 32.69 25.08 6.41
C ILE A 35 32.34 26.07 7.52
N ASP A 36 32.66 27.35 7.33
CA ASP A 36 32.16 28.45 8.18
C ASP A 36 31.68 29.68 7.37
N GLU A 37 31.56 29.60 6.03
CA GLU A 37 31.20 30.75 5.18
C GLU A 37 29.87 30.63 4.41
N ILE A 38 29.00 29.66 4.71
CA ILE A 38 27.65 29.59 4.07
C ILE A 38 26.54 29.42 5.12
N LYS A 39 26.51 30.29 6.14
CA LYS A 39 25.37 30.42 7.07
C LYS A 39 25.01 31.84 7.50
N GLN A 40 25.35 32.87 6.71
CA GLN A 40 24.81 34.21 6.95
C GLN A 40 24.41 34.90 5.64
N GLY A 41 23.11 34.97 5.40
CA GLY A 41 22.54 35.76 4.33
C GLY A 41 21.16 35.25 3.93
N LEU A 42 20.12 35.64 4.69
CA LEU A 42 18.76 35.97 4.23
C LEU A 42 17.78 36.02 5.42
N PHE A 43 17.95 37.00 6.30
CA PHE A 43 16.85 37.58 7.08
C PHE A 43 17.19 39.04 7.40
N SER A 44 16.80 39.94 6.50
CA SER A 44 16.74 41.38 6.76
C SER A 44 15.54 41.95 6.01
N ALA A 45 14.36 41.91 6.64
CA ALA A 45 13.24 42.76 6.27
C ALA A 45 13.16 43.87 7.32
N SER A 46 13.55 45.08 6.93
CA SER A 46 13.28 46.30 7.72
C SER A 46 11.87 46.82 7.45
N PRO A 47 11.25 47.48 8.44
CA PRO A 47 9.89 47.99 8.35
C PRO A 47 9.86 49.41 7.76
N CYS A 48 8.82 49.71 6.99
CA CYS A 48 8.42 51.09 6.68
C CYS A 48 6.99 51.27 7.19
N GLY A 49 6.76 52.31 7.97
CA GLY A 49 5.51 52.53 8.69
C GLY A 49 4.78 53.81 8.29
N LYS A 50 3.59 53.90 8.90
CA LYS A 50 2.72 55.07 9.15
C LYS A 50 2.06 55.68 7.89
N GLU A 51 0.79 56.10 7.90
CA GLU A 51 0.00 56.82 8.90
C GLU A 51 -1.52 56.57 8.75
N GLN A 52 -2.24 56.73 9.89
CA GLN A 52 -3.54 57.44 10.11
C GLN A 52 -4.79 57.01 9.28
N ASP A 53 -6.03 56.96 9.80
CA ASP A 53 -6.65 57.57 10.98
C ASP A 53 -8.08 57.01 11.18
N GLN A 54 -8.68 57.33 12.34
CA GLN A 54 -10.14 57.44 12.66
C GLN A 54 -10.89 56.27 13.37
N ASN A 55 -11.00 56.45 14.70
CA ASN A 55 -12.23 56.68 15.49
C ASN A 55 -13.40 55.67 15.47
N LEU A 56 -13.73 55.15 16.68
CA LEU A 56 -15.01 55.21 17.42
C LEU A 56 -15.03 54.04 18.44
N ALA A 57 -14.75 54.25 19.72
CA ALA A 57 -15.60 54.82 20.77
C ALA A 57 -16.75 53.89 21.24
N VAL A 58 -16.55 53.39 22.48
CA VAL A 58 -17.54 53.27 23.58
C VAL A 58 -18.68 52.23 23.45
N HIS A 59 -18.65 51.17 24.27
CA HIS A 59 -19.55 51.02 25.44
C HIS A 59 -19.22 49.78 26.28
N LEU A 60 -18.91 50.03 27.56
CA LEU A 60 -19.04 49.11 28.68
C LEU A 60 -20.42 49.38 29.31
N GLU A 61 -21.15 48.32 29.65
CA GLU A 61 -22.16 48.20 30.73
C GLU A 61 -22.73 46.76 30.64
N ASN A 62 -22.52 45.89 31.63
CA ASN A 62 -23.13 45.75 32.96
C ASN A 62 -24.39 44.85 32.99
N GLU A 63 -24.33 43.91 33.93
CA GLU A 63 -25.40 43.43 34.81
C GLU A 63 -26.40 42.30 34.43
N GLN A 64 -26.42 41.35 35.39
CA GLN A 64 -27.57 40.73 36.06
C GLN A 64 -28.31 39.53 35.43
N ASP A 65 -27.94 38.35 35.95
CA ASP A 65 -28.76 37.37 36.69
C ASP A 65 -30.10 36.78 36.14
N PRO A 66 -30.43 35.54 36.58
CA PRO A 66 -31.41 34.67 35.93
C PRO A 66 -32.79 34.69 36.61
N PRO A 67 -33.81 34.04 36.01
CA PRO A 67 -34.96 33.60 36.77
C PRO A 67 -34.98 32.07 36.96
N GLN A 68 -35.20 31.71 38.23
CA GLN A 68 -35.78 30.45 38.67
C GLN A 68 -37.19 30.25 38.07
N GLY A 69 -37.55 28.99 37.84
CA GLY A 69 -38.92 28.57 37.54
C GLY A 69 -39.14 27.13 37.99
N THR A 70 -39.66 26.99 39.21
CA THR A 70 -40.14 25.78 39.88
C THR A 70 -41.51 25.33 39.35
N SER A 71 -41.78 24.02 39.42
CA SER A 71 -43.06 23.32 39.73
C SER A 71 -43.13 21.99 38.96
N GLN A 72 -42.92 20.85 39.63
CA GLN A 72 -43.87 20.03 40.42
C GLN A 72 -44.39 18.84 39.59
N GLN A 73 -44.06 17.62 40.05
CA GLN A 73 -44.98 16.58 40.56
C GLN A 73 -45.84 15.95 39.45
N SER A 74 -46.02 14.65 39.31
CA SER A 74 -45.98 13.44 40.16
C SER A 74 -46.08 12.28 39.13
N SER A 75 -45.78 11.00 39.34
CA SER A 75 -46.09 10.10 40.44
C SER A 75 -45.39 8.76 40.16
N ASP A 76 -44.61 8.28 41.12
CA ASP A 76 -44.78 6.99 41.80
C ASP A 76 -45.43 5.83 41.03
N LEU A 77 -44.73 4.69 40.98
CA LEU A 77 -44.96 3.56 41.91
C LEU A 77 -44.18 2.29 41.50
N ASN A 78 -43.61 1.67 42.53
CA ASN A 78 -43.43 0.22 42.73
C ASN A 78 -42.37 -0.50 41.87
N SER A 79 -41.59 -1.46 42.36
CA SER A 79 -41.44 -2.14 43.67
C SER A 79 -40.25 -3.11 43.45
N SER A 80 -39.19 -3.09 44.25
CA SER A 80 -39.04 -3.80 45.53
C SER A 80 -38.35 -5.17 45.41
N VAL A 81 -37.38 -5.37 46.32
CA VAL A 81 -36.84 -6.62 46.89
C VAL A 81 -36.00 -7.56 45.99
N ARG A 82 -34.69 -7.68 46.25
CA ARG A 82 -34.14 -8.72 47.16
C ARG A 82 -32.62 -8.58 47.38
N SER A 83 -32.29 -8.86 48.63
CA SER A 83 -30.99 -8.87 49.30
C SER A 83 -30.31 -10.24 49.16
N LEU A 84 -29.16 -10.41 49.85
CA LEU A 84 -28.23 -11.55 50.00
C LEU A 84 -26.99 -11.42 49.08
N GLY A 85 -25.73 -11.30 49.50
CA GLY A 85 -25.09 -11.44 50.82
C GLY A 85 -24.09 -12.62 50.86
N PHE A 86 -22.81 -12.37 50.50
CA PHE A 86 -21.52 -13.01 50.88
C PHE A 86 -21.33 -14.55 50.79
N PRO A 87 -20.10 -15.14 50.88
CA PRO A 87 -18.75 -14.61 51.18
C PRO A 87 -17.65 -15.01 50.15
N VAL A 88 -16.56 -14.26 49.93
CA VAL A 88 -15.24 -14.31 50.61
C VAL A 88 -14.75 -15.71 51.03
N HIS A 89 -13.81 -16.28 50.26
CA HIS A 89 -12.76 -17.19 50.74
C HIS A 89 -11.55 -17.20 49.77
N SER A 90 -10.47 -16.55 50.18
CA SER A 90 -9.08 -17.03 50.05
C SER A 90 -8.69 -17.57 51.45
N PRO A 91 -7.73 -18.50 51.66
CA PRO A 91 -6.35 -18.46 51.16
C PRO A 91 -5.79 -19.85 50.79
N VAL A 92 -4.53 -19.93 50.30
CA VAL A 92 -3.46 -20.79 50.84
C VAL A 92 -2.16 -20.43 50.11
N GLU A 93 -1.23 -19.88 50.88
CA GLU A 93 0.20 -19.77 50.59
C GLU A 93 0.84 -21.16 50.73
N ASN A 94 1.82 -21.49 49.88
CA ASN A 94 2.84 -22.46 50.24
C ASN A 94 4.20 -22.01 49.67
N GLU A 95 5.09 -21.78 50.62
CA GLU A 95 6.55 -21.62 50.57
C GLU A 95 7.21 -22.87 49.94
N GLU A 96 8.18 -22.73 49.04
CA GLU A 96 9.65 -22.61 49.25
C GLU A 96 10.40 -23.95 49.12
N ALA A 97 11.67 -23.85 48.69
CA ALA A 97 12.72 -24.85 48.46
C ALA A 97 12.68 -25.53 47.08
N GLY A 98 13.69 -25.47 46.22
CA GLY A 98 15.08 -24.99 46.28
C GLY A 98 15.87 -25.76 45.19
N PRO A 99 16.89 -25.19 44.53
CA PRO A 99 17.66 -25.87 43.46
C PRO A 99 18.77 -26.74 44.09
N PRO A 100 19.41 -27.68 43.37
CA PRO A 100 20.67 -27.28 42.72
C PRO A 100 21.16 -28.14 41.51
N GLN A 101 22.20 -27.59 40.85
CA GLN A 101 23.34 -28.26 40.16
C GLN A 101 23.08 -28.95 38.81
N CYS A 102 24.02 -29.10 37.88
CA CYS A 102 25.29 -28.46 37.46
C CYS A 102 25.88 -29.47 36.44
N ALA A 103 26.59 -28.97 35.40
CA ALA A 103 27.54 -29.69 34.53
C ALA A 103 26.92 -30.75 33.56
N ASP A 104 27.35 -30.94 32.32
CA ASP A 104 28.56 -30.54 31.57
C ASP A 104 28.35 -30.79 30.04
N PRO A 105 29.33 -30.50 29.14
CA PRO A 105 29.05 -30.01 27.79
C PRO A 105 29.51 -30.94 26.64
N VAL A 106 29.40 -30.37 25.42
CA VAL A 106 30.16 -30.70 24.18
C VAL A 106 29.60 -31.80 23.27
N LEU A 107 29.22 -31.38 22.05
CA LEU A 107 29.70 -32.03 20.82
C LEU A 107 29.57 -31.07 19.62
N GLU A 108 30.65 -30.36 19.33
CA GLU A 108 30.89 -29.76 18.02
C GLU A 108 30.92 -30.87 16.95
N ARG A 109 30.05 -30.78 15.94
CA ARG A 109 30.24 -31.49 14.67
C ARG A 109 30.68 -30.49 13.60
N ARG A 110 31.99 -30.46 13.36
CA ARG A 110 32.56 -30.01 12.08
C ARG A 110 32.15 -30.98 10.97
N GLY A 111 31.31 -30.51 10.05
CA GLY A 111 31.07 -31.13 8.76
C GLY A 111 31.97 -30.50 7.70
N ILE A 112 33.02 -31.21 7.30
CA ILE A 112 33.86 -30.91 6.13
C ILE A 112 33.20 -31.57 4.92
N SER A 113 32.96 -30.85 3.83
CA SER A 113 32.76 -31.40 2.48
C SER A 113 33.16 -30.32 1.46
N ARG A 114 34.41 -30.34 1.00
CA ARG A 114 34.90 -31.01 -0.23
C ARG A 114 34.24 -30.46 -1.49
N THR A 115 34.97 -29.53 -2.09
CA THR A 115 34.99 -29.19 -3.51
C THR A 115 35.28 -30.44 -4.34
N SER A 116 34.56 -30.62 -5.45
CA SER A 116 35.00 -31.49 -6.53
C SER A 116 34.62 -30.89 -7.88
N SER A 117 35.63 -30.25 -8.47
CA SER A 117 35.70 -29.86 -9.86
C SER A 117 35.73 -31.10 -10.74
N ARG A 118 34.92 -31.13 -11.80
CA ARG A 118 35.12 -32.03 -12.94
C ARG A 118 35.16 -31.23 -14.22
N SER A 119 36.39 -31.08 -14.70
CA SER A 119 36.73 -30.74 -16.07
C SER A 119 36.43 -31.92 -16.99
N SER A 120 35.90 -31.63 -18.17
CA SER A 120 36.05 -32.52 -19.34
C SER A 120 36.33 -31.63 -20.55
N GLY A 121 37.54 -31.78 -21.09
CA GLY A 121 37.95 -31.12 -22.33
C GLY A 121 37.32 -31.78 -23.56
N TYR A 122 37.26 -30.99 -24.63
CA TYR A 122 37.22 -31.50 -25.99
C TYR A 122 38.05 -30.57 -26.88
N ALA A 123 39.05 -31.15 -27.54
CA ALA A 123 39.74 -30.64 -28.72
C ALA A 123 38.72 -30.59 -29.88
N GLY A 124 38.73 -29.68 -30.85
CA GLY A 124 39.80 -28.97 -31.52
C GLY A 124 39.53 -29.16 -33.02
N SER A 125 39.43 -28.07 -33.78
CA SER A 125 39.70 -28.04 -35.23
C SER A 125 39.58 -26.60 -35.74
N GLU A 126 40.71 -26.09 -36.19
CA GLU A 126 40.90 -24.85 -36.92
C GLU A 126 40.32 -24.97 -38.34
N GLN A 127 39.59 -23.95 -38.80
CA GLN A 127 39.57 -23.57 -40.20
C GLN A 127 39.55 -22.05 -40.31
N PHE A 128 40.57 -21.55 -41.02
CA PHE A 128 40.75 -20.19 -41.50
C PHE A 128 39.74 -19.89 -42.60
N GLU A 129 39.00 -18.78 -42.49
CA GLU A 129 38.39 -18.11 -43.64
C GLU A 129 38.46 -16.60 -43.43
N GLU A 130 39.28 -15.94 -44.25
CA GLU A 130 39.37 -14.48 -44.39
C GLU A 130 38.07 -13.95 -45.00
N HIS A 131 37.35 -13.12 -44.26
CA HIS A 131 36.27 -12.30 -44.82
C HIS A 131 36.39 -10.83 -44.39
N TYR A 132 36.62 -10.01 -45.42
CA TYR A 132 36.44 -8.56 -45.57
C TYR A 132 35.84 -7.76 -44.39
N LEU A 133 36.61 -6.75 -43.96
CA LEU A 133 36.21 -5.64 -43.09
C LEU A 133 35.00 -4.87 -43.67
N ALA A 134 33.80 -5.14 -43.15
CA ALA A 134 32.67 -4.22 -43.24
C ALA A 134 32.67 -3.30 -42.01
N LYS A 135 32.58 -1.99 -42.26
CA LYS A 135 32.53 -0.95 -41.22
C LYS A 135 31.36 -1.20 -40.26
N ASN A 136 31.65 -1.20 -38.96
CA ASN A 136 30.67 -1.23 -37.88
C ASN A 136 29.65 -0.09 -38.03
N VAL A 137 28.39 -0.45 -38.27
CA VAL A 137 27.24 0.42 -38.06
C VAL A 137 26.49 -0.13 -36.85
N ASP A 138 26.19 0.76 -35.91
CA ASP A 138 25.58 0.52 -34.61
C ASP A 138 24.26 -0.29 -34.75
N PRO A 139 24.07 -1.42 -34.03
CA PRO A 139 22.86 -2.26 -34.14
C PRO A 139 21.55 -1.58 -33.70
N HIS A 140 21.63 -0.36 -33.17
CA HIS A 140 20.50 0.37 -32.59
C HIS A 140 20.06 1.61 -33.36
N ASP A 141 20.43 1.77 -34.65
CA ASP A 141 19.84 2.83 -35.48
C ASP A 141 18.46 2.40 -36.04
N PRO A 142 17.32 2.97 -35.54
CA PRO A 142 15.99 2.65 -36.06
C PRO A 142 15.79 3.02 -37.53
N LYS A 143 16.70 3.81 -38.14
CA LYS A 143 16.68 4.06 -39.60
C LYS A 143 17.15 2.86 -40.42
N ALA A 144 17.98 1.97 -39.85
CA ALA A 144 18.54 0.82 -40.56
C ALA A 144 17.53 -0.33 -40.76
N PHE A 145 16.50 -0.41 -39.91
CA PHE A 145 15.53 -1.51 -39.93
C PHE A 145 14.60 -1.48 -41.15
N PHE A 146 14.24 -0.28 -41.65
CA PHE A 146 13.28 -0.13 -42.75
C PHE A 146 13.91 -0.04 -44.14
N HIS A 147 15.22 0.16 -44.25
CA HIS A 147 15.89 0.07 -45.56
C HIS A 147 16.00 -1.38 -46.07
N ARG A 148 15.75 -2.39 -45.23
CA ARG A 148 15.79 -3.81 -45.63
C ARG A 148 14.44 -4.41 -46.07
N THR A 149 13.33 -3.70 -45.96
CA THR A 149 12.00 -4.20 -46.39
C THR A 149 11.52 -3.60 -47.72
N SER A 150 12.39 -2.94 -48.47
CA SER A 150 12.08 -2.32 -49.77
C SER A 150 12.44 -3.24 -50.94
N SER A 151 11.90 -4.45 -50.97
CA SER A 151 11.81 -5.28 -52.16
C SER A 151 11.02 -6.53 -51.80
N ASP A 152 9.69 -6.38 -51.75
CA ASP A 152 8.77 -7.21 -52.52
C ASP A 152 7.35 -7.06 -51.99
N SER A 153 6.49 -6.50 -52.86
CA SER A 153 5.09 -6.89 -53.01
C SER A 153 4.23 -6.98 -51.74
N LEU A 154 3.65 -5.86 -51.28
CA LEU A 154 2.27 -5.82 -50.80
C LEU A 154 1.67 -4.41 -50.94
N ASN A 155 0.63 -4.30 -51.76
CA ASN A 155 -0.28 -3.15 -51.87
C ASN A 155 -1.03 -2.93 -50.55
N SER A 156 -0.54 -2.08 -49.66
CA SER A 156 -1.39 -1.47 -48.63
C SER A 156 -1.24 0.05 -48.69
N SER A 157 -2.27 0.70 -49.23
CA SER A 157 -2.40 2.16 -49.29
C SER A 157 -2.77 2.69 -47.90
N LEU A 158 -1.83 2.63 -46.97
CA LEU A 158 -1.94 3.40 -45.73
C LEU A 158 -1.77 4.88 -46.11
N SER A 159 -2.72 5.73 -45.70
CA SER A 159 -2.59 7.17 -45.94
C SER A 159 -1.34 7.70 -45.27
N ARG A 160 -0.86 8.86 -45.73
CA ARG A 160 0.30 9.52 -45.13
C ARG A 160 0.04 9.87 -43.65
N GLU A 161 -1.20 10.18 -43.29
CA GLU A 161 -1.62 10.33 -41.90
C GLU A 161 -1.55 9.00 -41.13
N ALA A 162 -2.04 7.89 -41.69
CA ALA A 162 -1.99 6.59 -41.05
C ALA A 162 -0.54 6.10 -40.81
N MET A 163 0.36 6.33 -41.78
CA MET A 163 1.79 6.05 -41.58
C MET A 163 2.43 6.97 -40.54
N ARG A 164 2.05 8.27 -40.49
CA ARG A 164 2.51 9.18 -39.44
C ARG A 164 2.00 8.76 -38.07
N GLU A 165 0.76 8.31 -37.94
CA GLU A 165 0.22 7.78 -36.69
C GLU A 165 0.92 6.49 -36.26
N ILE A 166 1.23 5.58 -37.19
CA ILE A 166 2.00 4.36 -36.90
C ILE A 166 3.43 4.74 -36.46
N TYR A 167 4.07 5.69 -37.14
CA TYR A 167 5.42 6.16 -36.82
C TYR A 167 5.47 6.89 -35.48
N ASP A 168 4.54 7.81 -35.23
CA ASP A 168 4.39 8.52 -33.97
C ASP A 168 4.04 7.55 -32.84
N ARG A 169 3.19 6.55 -33.10
CA ARG A 169 2.91 5.48 -32.13
C ARG A 169 4.17 4.66 -31.87
N ALA A 170 4.95 4.28 -32.89
CA ALA A 170 6.20 3.53 -32.75
C ALA A 170 7.29 4.32 -31.99
N LEU A 171 7.40 5.63 -32.22
CA LEU A 171 8.29 6.50 -31.45
C LEU A 171 7.81 6.70 -30.02
N ARG A 172 6.49 6.83 -29.79
CA ARG A 172 5.90 6.97 -28.45
C ARG A 172 5.91 5.66 -27.67
N SER A 173 5.97 4.50 -28.34
CA SER A 173 5.80 3.20 -27.69
C SER A 173 7.08 2.56 -27.16
N ASN A 174 8.29 3.00 -27.50
CA ASN A 174 9.47 2.14 -27.29
C ASN A 174 10.82 2.79 -26.91
N THR A 175 10.92 4.05 -26.46
CA THR A 175 12.25 4.61 -26.15
C THR A 175 12.64 4.62 -24.68
N CYS A 176 11.72 4.33 -23.76
CA CYS A 176 12.05 4.27 -22.34
C CYS A 176 11.96 2.82 -21.85
N ASN A 177 13.13 2.26 -21.51
CA ASN A 177 13.26 0.90 -20.97
C ASN A 177 12.37 0.71 -19.74
N THR A 178 12.24 1.72 -18.86
CA THR A 178 11.35 1.67 -17.70
C THR A 178 9.88 1.54 -18.09
N CYS A 179 9.41 2.34 -19.06
CA CYS A 179 8.04 2.27 -19.57
C CYS A 179 7.76 0.88 -20.19
N GLY A 180 8.74 0.27 -20.87
CA GLY A 180 8.64 -1.10 -21.40
C GLY A 180 8.54 -2.16 -20.31
N LEU A 181 9.46 -2.16 -19.34
CA LEU A 181 9.45 -3.10 -18.22
C LEU A 181 8.16 -3.01 -17.40
N LEU A 182 7.62 -1.81 -17.19
CA LEU A 182 6.36 -1.62 -16.47
C LEU A 182 5.14 -2.13 -17.26
N LYS A 183 5.17 -2.03 -18.59
CA LYS A 183 4.14 -2.63 -19.46
C LYS A 183 4.17 -4.14 -19.39
N ASP A 184 5.36 -4.73 -19.41
CA ASP A 184 5.54 -6.18 -19.29
C ASP A 184 5.14 -6.68 -17.90
N ALA A 185 5.40 -5.88 -16.86
CA ALA A 185 5.03 -6.16 -15.48
C ALA A 185 3.52 -5.98 -15.20
N CYS A 186 2.81 -5.17 -16.00
CA CYS A 186 1.38 -4.97 -15.87
C CYS A 186 0.61 -5.98 -16.72
N GLN A 187 -0.02 -6.94 -16.06
CA GLN A 187 -0.75 -8.02 -16.73
C GLN A 187 -2.04 -7.57 -17.41
N SER A 188 -2.50 -6.34 -17.12
CA SER A 188 -3.72 -5.76 -17.69
C SER A 188 -3.39 -4.85 -18.87
N ARG A 189 -3.68 -5.34 -20.08
CA ARG A 189 -3.53 -4.56 -21.31
C ARG A 189 -4.42 -3.32 -21.30
N GLU A 190 -5.66 -3.45 -20.83
CA GLU A 190 -6.64 -2.37 -20.77
C GLU A 190 -6.22 -1.23 -19.83
N THR A 191 -5.49 -1.58 -18.74
CA THR A 191 -4.85 -0.60 -17.85
C THR A 191 -3.78 0.17 -18.60
N MET A 192 -2.90 -0.50 -19.32
CA MET A 192 -1.81 0.17 -20.06
C MET A 192 -2.32 0.98 -21.25
N GLU A 193 -3.38 0.52 -21.92
CA GLU A 193 -4.05 1.32 -22.95
C GLU A 193 -4.69 2.58 -22.38
N LEU A 194 -5.26 2.53 -21.17
CA LEU A 194 -5.69 3.74 -20.47
C LEU A 194 -4.49 4.63 -20.18
N TRP A 195 -3.41 4.11 -19.59
CA TRP A 195 -2.22 4.89 -19.27
C TRP A 195 -1.62 5.60 -20.48
N ASP A 196 -1.52 4.90 -21.60
CA ASP A 196 -0.98 5.43 -22.86
C ASP A 196 -1.88 6.51 -23.47
N SER A 197 -3.19 6.47 -23.20
CA SER A 197 -4.15 7.48 -23.67
C SER A 197 -4.08 8.81 -22.91
N ILE A 198 -3.41 8.84 -21.75
CA ILE A 198 -3.33 10.04 -20.90
C ILE A 198 -2.21 10.95 -21.41
N GLU A 199 -2.54 12.23 -21.60
CA GLU A 199 -1.59 13.25 -22.00
C GLU A 199 -0.44 13.40 -20.98
N TRP A 200 0.75 13.72 -21.47
CA TRP A 200 1.97 13.73 -20.66
C TRP A 200 2.08 15.01 -19.82
N SER A 201 2.73 14.90 -18.67
CA SER A 201 2.98 16.02 -17.76
C SER A 201 4.19 16.87 -18.17
N GLY A 202 4.14 17.54 -19.33
CA GLY A 202 5.05 18.65 -19.66
C GLY A 202 6.56 18.34 -19.86
N SER A 203 7.20 19.23 -20.62
CA SER A 203 8.57 19.26 -21.20
C SER A 203 9.02 18.03 -22.02
N ASP A 204 9.68 18.30 -23.14
CA ASP A 204 10.24 17.34 -24.13
C ASP A 204 11.34 16.42 -23.56
N ASP A 205 11.49 16.35 -22.24
CA ASP A 205 12.46 15.48 -21.61
C ASP A 205 11.97 14.04 -21.69
N LYS A 206 12.70 13.25 -22.49
CA LYS A 206 12.52 11.80 -22.71
C LYS A 206 12.42 10.97 -21.42
N ASN A 207 12.65 11.57 -20.25
CA ASN A 207 12.60 10.95 -18.95
C ASN A 207 11.21 10.97 -18.29
N ASN A 208 10.22 11.75 -18.76
CA ASN A 208 8.92 11.86 -18.08
C ASN A 208 7.80 10.96 -18.66
N CYS A 209 8.08 9.98 -19.55
CA CYS A 209 7.04 9.10 -20.12
C CYS A 209 6.26 8.29 -19.07
N HIS A 210 6.89 8.03 -17.92
CA HIS A 210 6.35 7.19 -16.85
C HIS A 210 5.65 8.01 -15.76
N CYS A 211 5.46 9.31 -15.96
CA CYS A 211 4.70 10.17 -15.06
C CYS A 211 3.54 10.85 -15.80
N LYS A 212 2.43 11.09 -15.08
CA LYS A 212 1.26 11.84 -15.56
C LYS A 212 0.76 12.76 -14.47
N PHE A 213 0.14 13.88 -14.82
CA PHE A 213 -0.55 14.71 -13.82
C PHE A 213 -1.81 14.02 -13.31
N TRP A 214 -2.02 14.09 -12.00
CA TRP A 214 -3.20 13.52 -11.34
C TRP A 214 -4.52 14.05 -11.91
N SER A 215 -4.61 15.36 -12.18
CA SER A 215 -5.82 16.00 -12.71
C SER A 215 -6.22 15.43 -14.07
N ILE A 216 -5.24 15.24 -14.97
CA ILE A 216 -5.43 14.67 -16.30
C ILE A 216 -5.81 13.20 -16.16
N PHE A 217 -5.09 12.43 -15.34
CA PHE A 217 -5.41 11.03 -15.07
C PHE A 217 -6.85 10.85 -14.56
N LEU A 218 -7.24 11.62 -13.55
CA LEU A 218 -8.59 11.55 -12.98
C LEU A 218 -9.67 11.96 -13.97
N LYS A 219 -9.40 12.97 -14.82
CA LYS A 219 -10.31 13.39 -15.89
C LYS A 219 -10.52 12.25 -16.90
N THR A 220 -9.44 11.70 -17.44
CA THR A 220 -9.51 10.57 -18.39
C THR A 220 -10.18 9.36 -17.77
N LEU A 221 -9.93 9.08 -16.49
CA LEU A 221 -10.57 8.00 -15.76
C LEU A 221 -12.10 8.20 -15.67
N LYS A 222 -12.57 9.41 -15.34
CA LYS A 222 -14.00 9.74 -15.30
C LYS A 222 -14.67 9.68 -16.67
N GLU A 223 -13.96 10.06 -17.73
CA GLU A 223 -14.45 9.96 -19.11
C GLU A 223 -14.55 8.51 -19.57
N LYS A 224 -13.58 7.65 -19.22
CA LYS A 224 -13.57 6.22 -19.59
C LYS A 224 -14.60 5.40 -18.79
N PHE A 225 -14.89 5.80 -17.54
CA PHE A 225 -15.79 5.09 -16.63
C PHE A 225 -16.91 6.00 -16.07
N PRO A 226 -17.83 6.50 -16.91
CA PRO A 226 -18.88 7.42 -16.48
C PRO A 226 -19.93 6.79 -15.55
N ALA A 227 -20.09 5.45 -15.61
CA ALA A 227 -20.99 4.69 -14.75
C ALA A 227 -20.42 4.41 -13.35
N GLU A 228 -19.16 4.75 -13.09
CA GLU A 228 -18.49 4.44 -11.84
C GLU A 228 -18.83 5.44 -10.73
N ASP A 229 -19.64 5.02 -9.77
CA ASP A 229 -20.05 5.86 -8.64
C ASP A 229 -18.91 6.13 -7.66
N GLY A 230 -17.94 5.22 -7.55
CA GLY A 230 -16.76 5.43 -6.71
C GLY A 230 -15.97 6.69 -7.11
N LEU A 231 -15.96 7.06 -8.39
CA LEU A 231 -15.29 8.30 -8.87
C LEU A 231 -16.03 9.60 -8.48
N LYS A 232 -17.28 9.49 -8.01
CA LYS A 232 -18.04 10.61 -7.42
C LYS A 232 -17.80 10.71 -5.92
N ASN A 233 -17.37 9.62 -5.28
CA ASN A 233 -17.06 9.58 -3.85
C ASN A 233 -15.68 10.21 -3.60
N LYS A 234 -15.67 11.35 -2.88
CA LYS A 234 -14.43 12.08 -2.54
C LYS A 234 -13.43 11.22 -1.78
N GLN A 235 -13.90 10.30 -0.94
CA GLN A 235 -13.04 9.46 -0.11
C GLN A 235 -12.33 8.38 -0.94
N VAL A 236 -13.05 7.79 -1.90
CA VAL A 236 -12.48 6.82 -2.85
C VAL A 236 -11.45 7.50 -3.76
N VAL A 237 -11.78 8.67 -4.30
CA VAL A 237 -10.85 9.45 -5.13
C VAL A 237 -9.62 9.89 -4.31
N HIS A 238 -9.80 10.27 -3.05
CA HIS A 238 -8.69 10.66 -2.18
C HIS A 238 -7.83 9.45 -1.80
N LEU A 239 -8.43 8.30 -1.51
CA LEU A 239 -7.72 7.04 -1.28
C LEU A 239 -6.89 6.64 -2.50
N LEU A 240 -7.48 6.68 -3.70
CA LEU A 240 -6.76 6.44 -4.96
C LEU A 240 -5.59 7.40 -5.14
N LYS A 241 -5.83 8.71 -4.91
CA LYS A 241 -4.80 9.76 -4.99
C LYS A 241 -3.60 9.45 -4.08
N THR A 242 -3.88 9.09 -2.82
CA THR A 242 -2.86 8.78 -1.81
C THR A 242 -2.10 7.50 -2.15
N LEU A 243 -2.80 6.43 -2.57
CA LEU A 243 -2.15 5.17 -2.97
C LEU A 243 -1.24 5.34 -4.19
N LEU A 244 -1.58 6.28 -5.10
CA LEU A 244 -0.73 6.64 -6.24
C LEU A 244 0.46 7.54 -5.86
N GLY A 245 0.62 7.88 -4.58
CA GLY A 245 1.74 8.67 -4.07
C GLY A 245 1.58 10.18 -4.24
N VAL A 246 0.39 10.67 -4.60
CA VAL A 246 0.17 12.11 -4.78
C VAL A 246 -0.19 12.77 -3.46
N LYS A 247 0.64 13.72 -3.02
CA LYS A 247 0.45 14.44 -1.75
C LYS A 247 -0.75 15.40 -1.81
N GLU A 248 -1.27 15.75 -0.63
CA GLU A 248 -2.61 16.37 -0.46
C GLU A 248 -2.78 17.76 -1.10
N ALA A 249 -1.71 18.54 -1.24
CA ALA A 249 -1.82 19.99 -1.51
C ALA A 249 -1.87 20.40 -2.99
N GLU A 250 -1.39 19.60 -3.94
CA GLU A 250 -1.19 20.03 -5.33
C GLU A 250 -1.64 18.99 -6.37
N ASP A 251 -1.75 19.42 -7.62
CA ASP A 251 -1.87 18.56 -8.80
C ASP A 251 -0.50 17.90 -9.06
N GLY A 252 -0.18 16.91 -8.25
CA GLY A 252 1.08 16.19 -8.35
C GLY A 252 1.08 15.16 -9.47
N GLU A 253 2.27 14.65 -9.73
CA GLU A 253 2.47 13.58 -10.70
C GLU A 253 2.22 12.21 -10.08
N ILE A 254 1.66 11.31 -10.89
CA ILE A 254 1.57 9.88 -10.61
C ILE A 254 2.61 9.15 -11.45
N SER A 255 3.31 8.18 -10.85
CA SER A 255 4.20 7.31 -11.59
C SER A 255 3.46 6.08 -12.11
N CYS A 256 3.88 5.58 -13.27
CA CYS A 256 3.40 4.32 -13.83
C CYS A 256 3.71 3.15 -12.88
N SER A 257 4.83 3.19 -12.16
CA SER A 257 5.18 2.15 -11.18
C SER A 257 4.16 2.07 -10.04
N ASN A 258 3.68 3.22 -9.53
CA ASN A 258 2.65 3.24 -8.50
C ASN A 258 1.32 2.72 -9.04
N LEU A 259 0.98 3.03 -10.29
CA LEU A 259 -0.21 2.46 -10.93
C LEU A 259 -0.12 0.94 -11.04
N VAL A 260 0.99 0.42 -11.58
CA VAL A 260 1.22 -1.03 -11.72
C VAL A 260 1.17 -1.71 -10.36
N ARG A 261 1.78 -1.11 -9.34
CA ARG A 261 1.70 -1.58 -7.96
C ARG A 261 0.24 -1.70 -7.52
N ILE A 262 -0.56 -0.64 -7.57
CA ILE A 262 -1.97 -0.70 -7.10
C ILE A 262 -2.77 -1.74 -7.89
N VAL A 263 -2.54 -1.87 -9.19
CA VAL A 263 -3.23 -2.85 -10.04
C VAL A 263 -2.98 -4.28 -9.58
N ARG A 264 -1.79 -4.58 -9.04
CA ARG A 264 -1.50 -5.92 -8.48
C ARG A 264 -2.35 -6.24 -7.26
N PHE A 265 -2.57 -5.25 -6.39
CA PHE A 265 -3.32 -5.43 -5.15
C PHE A 265 -4.83 -5.38 -5.34
N LEU A 266 -5.31 -4.47 -6.20
CA LEU A 266 -6.73 -4.12 -6.29
C LEU A 266 -7.34 -4.45 -7.66
N GLY A 267 -6.59 -5.12 -8.53
CA GLY A 267 -7.05 -5.51 -9.85
C GLY A 267 -6.96 -4.40 -10.91
N PRO A 268 -7.39 -4.68 -12.14
CA PRO A 268 -7.15 -3.83 -13.29
C PRO A 268 -8.06 -2.59 -13.38
N LEU A 269 -7.60 -1.58 -14.13
CA LEU A 269 -8.44 -0.47 -14.62
C LEU A 269 -9.22 -0.92 -15.87
N LYS A 270 -10.14 -1.85 -15.66
CA LYS A 270 -10.95 -2.49 -16.70
C LYS A 270 -12.43 -2.41 -16.36
N LYS A 271 -13.27 -2.44 -17.41
CA LYS A 271 -14.73 -2.49 -17.32
C LYS A 271 -15.18 -3.90 -16.94
N ASP A 272 -16.05 -4.00 -15.95
CA ASP A 272 -16.81 -5.20 -15.63
C ASP A 272 -18.07 -5.30 -16.54
N PRO A 273 -18.88 -6.38 -16.43
CA PRO A 273 -20.15 -6.52 -17.15
C PRO A 273 -21.18 -5.41 -16.90
N GLN A 274 -21.00 -4.60 -15.85
CA GLN A 274 -21.85 -3.47 -15.49
C GLN A 274 -21.29 -2.12 -15.97
N ASP A 275 -20.25 -2.15 -16.81
CA ASP A 275 -19.53 -0.97 -17.32
C ASP A 275 -18.82 -0.15 -16.21
N LYS A 276 -18.57 -0.78 -15.06
CA LYS A 276 -17.91 -0.18 -13.89
C LYS A 276 -16.44 -0.60 -13.81
N CYS A 277 -15.62 0.18 -13.13
CA CYS A 277 -14.18 -0.05 -13.07
C CYS A 277 -13.83 -0.98 -11.90
N ILE A 278 -13.22 -2.13 -12.17
CA ILE A 278 -12.90 -3.16 -11.17
C ILE A 278 -12.07 -2.59 -10.00
N LEU A 279 -10.94 -1.93 -10.29
CA LEU A 279 -10.09 -1.31 -9.26
C LEU A 279 -10.85 -0.29 -8.41
N ILE A 280 -11.67 0.57 -9.03
CA ILE A 280 -12.41 1.60 -8.29
C ILE A 280 -13.49 0.98 -7.41
N ARG A 281 -14.13 -0.10 -7.86
CA ARG A 281 -15.07 -0.85 -7.04
C ARG A 281 -14.39 -1.50 -5.84
N HIS A 282 -13.18 -2.06 -5.98
CA HIS A 282 -12.42 -2.57 -4.83
C HIS A 282 -12.04 -1.47 -3.84
N LEU A 283 -11.66 -0.28 -4.32
CA LEU A 283 -11.43 0.88 -3.44
C LEU A 283 -12.69 1.34 -2.71
N ASP A 284 -13.82 1.39 -3.41
CA ASP A 284 -15.12 1.73 -2.81
C ASP A 284 -15.56 0.68 -1.78
N ASP A 285 -15.30 -0.60 -2.05
CA ASP A 285 -15.54 -1.71 -1.11
C ASP A 285 -14.71 -1.54 0.17
N ILE A 286 -13.41 -1.23 0.05
CA ILE A 286 -12.53 -0.90 1.18
C ILE A 286 -13.10 0.29 1.95
N VAL A 287 -13.38 1.42 1.29
CA VAL A 287 -13.87 2.63 1.97
C VAL A 287 -15.17 2.36 2.75
N LYS A 288 -16.07 1.55 2.20
CA LYS A 288 -17.38 1.24 2.81
C LYS A 288 -17.28 0.23 3.94
N ARG A 289 -16.57 -0.88 3.72
CA ARG A 289 -16.54 -2.03 4.64
C ARG A 289 -15.39 -1.99 5.64
N SER A 290 -14.41 -1.09 5.46
CA SER A 290 -13.32 -0.96 6.42
C SER A 290 -13.71 -0.22 7.69
N LEU A 291 -14.71 0.66 7.60
CA LEU A 291 -15.14 1.50 8.71
C LEU A 291 -15.97 0.74 9.74
N VAL A 292 -15.37 0.49 10.91
CA VAL A 292 -16.03 -0.08 12.08
C VAL A 292 -16.27 0.99 13.13
N LYS A 293 -17.43 0.92 13.80
CA LYS A 293 -17.80 1.81 14.89
C LYS A 293 -17.11 1.34 16.18
N VAL A 294 -16.16 2.11 16.66
CA VAL A 294 -15.48 1.88 17.95
C VAL A 294 -15.99 2.85 19.00
N ASN A 295 -15.95 2.44 20.27
CA ASN A 295 -16.23 3.33 21.40
C ASN A 295 -14.92 3.61 22.15
N ARG A 296 -14.44 4.86 22.08
CA ARG A 296 -13.20 5.29 22.75
C ARG A 296 -13.51 6.47 23.64
N LYS A 297 -13.24 6.33 24.94
CA LYS A 297 -13.47 7.37 25.96
C LYS A 297 -14.91 7.93 25.92
N GLY A 298 -15.90 7.03 25.77
CA GLY A 298 -17.32 7.38 25.69
C GLY A 298 -17.77 8.05 24.38
N LYS A 299 -16.87 8.23 23.41
CA LYS A 299 -17.19 8.77 22.08
C LYS A 299 -17.22 7.63 21.07
N SER A 300 -18.31 7.54 20.34
CA SER A 300 -18.38 6.67 19.18
C SER A 300 -17.65 7.31 18.00
N LEU A 301 -16.65 6.61 17.49
CA LEU A 301 -15.85 7.00 16.33
C LEU A 301 -15.92 5.89 15.28
N LYS A 302 -15.77 6.24 14.01
CA LYS A 302 -15.54 5.27 12.95
C LYS A 302 -14.04 5.17 12.71
N GLN A 303 -13.51 3.96 12.61
CA GLN A 303 -12.11 3.69 12.32
C GLN A 303 -12.03 2.63 11.22
N SER A 304 -11.11 2.80 10.28
CA SER A 304 -10.77 1.83 9.24
C SER A 304 -9.75 0.85 9.79
N TRP A 305 -9.86 -0.44 9.47
CA TRP A 305 -8.79 -1.42 9.71
C TRP A 305 -7.66 -1.35 8.67
N PHE A 306 -7.88 -0.64 7.56
CA PHE A 306 -6.92 -0.54 6.46
C PHE A 306 -5.85 0.51 6.75
N ALA A 307 -4.60 0.06 6.84
CA ALA A 307 -3.41 0.87 7.05
C ALA A 307 -2.72 1.29 5.74
N GLY A 308 -3.08 0.68 4.61
CA GLY A 308 -2.48 0.97 3.30
C GLY A 308 -1.02 0.55 3.21
N ASP A 309 -0.20 1.41 2.61
CA ASP A 309 1.26 1.24 2.57
C ASP A 309 1.84 1.52 3.96
N MET A 310 2.30 0.47 4.63
CA MET A 310 2.88 0.52 5.98
C MET A 310 3.93 -0.59 6.09
N THR A 311 5.09 -0.28 6.66
CA THR A 311 6.15 -1.28 6.84
C THR A 311 5.82 -2.24 7.98
N ARG A 312 6.55 -3.35 8.06
CA ARG A 312 6.49 -4.26 9.22
C ARG A 312 6.80 -3.53 10.52
N ASP A 313 7.92 -2.82 10.56
CA ASP A 313 8.39 -2.12 11.76
C ASP A 313 7.40 -1.05 12.23
N GLU A 314 6.80 -0.31 11.28
CA GLU A 314 5.75 0.67 11.58
C GLU A 314 4.50 0.01 12.18
N ALA A 315 4.11 -1.16 11.65
CA ALA A 315 3.00 -1.92 12.18
C ALA A 315 3.30 -2.46 13.58
N GLU A 316 4.50 -3.01 13.81
CA GLU A 316 4.95 -3.51 15.10
C GLU A 316 4.97 -2.38 16.14
N GLN A 317 5.58 -1.24 15.82
CA GLN A 317 5.66 -0.08 16.70
C GLN A 317 4.26 0.42 17.11
N ARG A 318 3.30 0.43 16.16
CA ARG A 318 1.92 0.86 16.42
C ARG A 318 1.17 -0.14 17.30
N LEU A 319 1.37 -1.44 17.09
CA LEU A 319 0.67 -2.48 17.82
C LEU A 319 1.28 -2.74 19.21
N GLN A 320 2.57 -2.50 19.41
CA GLN A 320 3.32 -2.84 20.62
C GLN A 320 2.64 -2.34 21.91
N ASN A 321 2.01 -1.17 21.89
CA ASN A 321 1.38 -0.56 23.06
C ASN A 321 -0.15 -0.73 23.12
N GLU A 322 -0.74 -1.47 22.18
CA GLU A 322 -2.18 -1.70 22.10
C GLU A 322 -2.61 -2.94 22.91
N ASN A 323 -3.91 -3.17 23.03
CA ASN A 323 -4.45 -4.34 23.72
C ASN A 323 -4.25 -5.62 22.89
N TYR A 324 -4.27 -6.79 23.53
CA TYR A 324 -4.33 -8.07 22.82
C TYR A 324 -5.52 -8.14 21.87
N ASN A 325 -5.36 -8.88 20.79
CA ASN A 325 -6.31 -9.01 19.68
C ASN A 325 -6.52 -7.71 18.90
N THR A 326 -5.61 -6.73 19.04
CA THR A 326 -5.63 -5.51 18.21
C THR A 326 -4.93 -5.79 16.88
N TYR A 327 -5.57 -5.46 15.77
CA TYR A 327 -5.07 -5.74 14.43
C TYR A 327 -5.14 -4.54 13.48
N LEU A 328 -4.35 -4.61 12.42
CA LEU A 328 -4.40 -3.74 11.25
C LEU A 328 -4.10 -4.54 9.98
N VAL A 329 -4.49 -4.00 8.82
CA VAL A 329 -4.23 -4.63 7.52
C VAL A 329 -3.42 -3.70 6.65
N ARG A 330 -2.26 -4.16 6.19
CA ARG A 330 -1.33 -3.39 5.35
C ARG A 330 -1.08 -4.10 4.02
N MET A 331 -0.59 -3.34 3.05
CA MET A 331 -0.04 -3.90 1.81
C MET A 331 1.32 -4.54 2.12
N SER A 332 1.56 -5.77 1.67
CA SER A 332 2.86 -6.44 1.85
C SER A 332 3.95 -5.68 1.09
N GLN A 333 5.12 -5.52 1.70
CA GLN A 333 6.29 -4.97 1.02
C GLN A 333 7.07 -6.08 0.33
N SER A 334 7.20 -7.24 0.99
CA SER A 334 7.88 -8.42 0.44
C SER A 334 7.09 -9.11 -0.67
N GLY A 335 5.76 -9.19 -0.54
CA GLY A 335 4.84 -9.79 -1.51
C GLY A 335 4.15 -8.78 -2.44
N ALA A 336 4.79 -7.64 -2.70
CA ALA A 336 4.18 -6.56 -3.48
C ALA A 336 4.01 -6.90 -4.98
N GLU A 337 4.85 -7.79 -5.50
CA GLU A 337 4.76 -8.27 -6.89
C GLU A 337 3.55 -9.19 -7.10
N GLU A 338 3.20 -9.96 -6.06
CA GLU A 338 2.04 -10.85 -5.98
C GLU A 338 0.78 -10.14 -5.45
N GLY A 339 0.87 -8.87 -5.06
CA GLY A 339 -0.27 -8.12 -4.52
C GLY A 339 -0.74 -8.63 -3.16
N ASN A 340 0.16 -9.21 -2.36
CA ASN A 340 -0.17 -9.80 -1.07
C ASN A 340 -0.49 -8.71 -0.04
N PHE A 341 -1.49 -8.95 0.80
CA PHE A 341 -1.74 -8.12 1.99
C PHE A 341 -1.21 -8.82 3.24
N VAL A 342 -1.07 -8.08 4.35
CA VAL A 342 -0.68 -8.64 5.64
C VAL A 342 -1.66 -8.19 6.72
N VAL A 343 -2.16 -9.15 7.50
CA VAL A 343 -2.86 -8.90 8.75
C VAL A 343 -1.83 -8.93 9.87
N SER A 344 -1.56 -7.77 10.47
CA SER A 344 -0.70 -7.67 11.64
C SER A 344 -1.57 -7.63 12.89
N VAL A 345 -1.32 -8.50 13.86
CA VAL A 345 -2.13 -8.61 15.08
C VAL A 345 -1.25 -8.79 16.31
N LYS A 346 -1.57 -8.06 17.38
CA LYS A 346 -0.94 -8.24 18.68
C LYS A 346 -1.67 -9.31 19.47
N ASP A 347 -0.94 -10.30 19.94
CA ASP A 347 -1.40 -11.33 20.87
C ASP A 347 -0.54 -11.37 22.15
N GLU A 348 -0.77 -12.34 23.01
CA GLU A 348 -0.01 -12.56 24.25
C GLU A 348 1.46 -12.91 24.01
N ASN A 349 1.75 -13.62 22.92
CA ASN A 349 3.11 -14.08 22.57
C ASN A 349 3.92 -13.06 21.74
N GLY A 350 3.26 -12.04 21.20
CA GLY A 350 3.94 -11.02 20.41
C GLY A 350 3.05 -10.40 19.35
N ILE A 351 3.67 -10.02 18.23
CA ILE A 351 2.98 -9.46 17.07
C ILE A 351 3.16 -10.42 15.91
N HIS A 352 2.05 -10.92 15.39
CA HIS A 352 2.01 -11.90 14.31
C HIS A 352 1.67 -11.20 13.00
N HIS A 353 2.26 -11.68 11.91
CA HIS A 353 2.06 -11.17 10.57
C HIS A 353 1.61 -12.30 9.65
N PHE A 354 0.31 -12.32 9.34
CA PHE A 354 -0.29 -13.33 8.49
C PHE A 354 -0.49 -12.78 7.08
N GLU A 355 0.05 -13.48 6.09
CA GLU A 355 -0.04 -13.08 4.69
C GLU A 355 -1.35 -13.51 4.06
N ILE A 356 -2.00 -12.58 3.38
CA ILE A 356 -3.13 -12.81 2.47
C ILE A 356 -2.54 -12.80 1.08
N GLU A 357 -2.46 -13.98 0.47
CA GLU A 357 -1.83 -14.16 -0.84
C GLU A 357 -2.72 -13.58 -1.93
N GLY A 358 -2.13 -12.75 -2.79
CA GLY A 358 -2.78 -12.19 -3.98
C GLY A 358 -2.52 -13.05 -5.21
N ASN A 359 -3.37 -12.87 -6.23
CA ASN A 359 -3.14 -13.47 -7.54
C ASN A 359 -3.49 -12.45 -8.64
N PRO A 360 -2.56 -11.52 -8.94
CA PRO A 360 -2.80 -10.45 -9.91
C PRO A 360 -3.06 -11.01 -11.31
N ILE A 361 -2.52 -12.19 -11.63
CA ILE A 361 -2.67 -12.82 -12.95
C ILE A 361 -4.12 -13.22 -13.18
N GLU A 362 -4.71 -13.93 -12.21
CA GLU A 362 -6.11 -14.33 -12.30
C GLU A 362 -7.05 -13.13 -12.11
N SER A 363 -6.73 -12.21 -11.19
CA SER A 363 -7.46 -10.94 -11.01
C SER A 363 -7.54 -10.10 -12.29
N CYS A 364 -6.46 -10.02 -13.08
CA CYS A 364 -6.49 -9.30 -14.36
C CYS A 364 -7.34 -10.00 -15.43
N LYS A 365 -7.50 -11.32 -15.36
CA LYS A 365 -8.34 -12.09 -16.28
C LYS A 365 -9.82 -12.07 -15.89
N SER A 366 -10.11 -11.85 -14.61
CA SER A 366 -11.47 -11.82 -14.10
C SER A 366 -12.31 -10.77 -14.84
N SER A 367 -13.51 -11.19 -15.26
CA SER A 367 -14.54 -10.26 -15.74
C SER A 367 -15.29 -9.59 -14.59
N GLU A 368 -15.26 -10.17 -13.39
CA GLU A 368 -16.02 -9.73 -12.22
C GLU A 368 -15.12 -9.12 -11.14
N LEU A 369 -15.75 -8.58 -10.10
CA LEU A 369 -15.06 -8.00 -8.93
C LEU A 369 -14.42 -9.12 -8.08
N ASN A 370 -13.26 -9.61 -8.49
CA ASN A 370 -12.56 -10.71 -7.82
C ASN A 370 -11.05 -10.47 -7.83
N CYS A 371 -10.48 -10.21 -6.65
CA CYS A 371 -9.04 -10.09 -6.43
C CYS A 371 -8.30 -11.44 -6.36
N HIS A 372 -9.03 -12.56 -6.33
CA HIS A 372 -8.50 -13.92 -6.18
C HIS A 372 -7.56 -14.06 -4.96
N LEU A 373 -7.96 -13.47 -3.84
CA LEU A 373 -7.16 -13.52 -2.60
C LEU A 373 -7.28 -14.91 -1.98
N GLN A 374 -6.18 -15.43 -1.43
CA GLN A 374 -6.16 -16.68 -0.69
C GLN A 374 -5.70 -16.44 0.74
N PHE A 375 -6.43 -17.01 1.70
CA PHE A 375 -6.10 -16.89 3.11
C PHE A 375 -6.63 -18.10 3.88
N ILE A 376 -5.74 -18.81 4.60
CA ILE A 376 -6.06 -20.01 5.40
C ILE A 376 -6.84 -21.05 4.58
N GLY A 377 -6.32 -21.39 3.39
CA GLY A 377 -6.93 -22.36 2.49
C GLY A 377 -8.27 -21.96 1.86
N LYS A 378 -8.78 -20.75 2.13
CA LYS A 378 -10.01 -20.21 1.53
C LYS A 378 -9.68 -19.16 0.48
N GLN A 379 -10.54 -19.05 -0.54
CA GLN A 379 -10.45 -18.03 -1.58
C GLN A 379 -11.49 -16.94 -1.35
N TYR A 380 -11.11 -15.69 -1.58
CA TYR A 380 -11.93 -14.49 -1.36
C TYR A 380 -11.91 -13.58 -2.59
N ASP A 381 -13.05 -12.92 -2.81
CA ASP A 381 -13.28 -11.98 -3.90
C ASP A 381 -12.72 -10.58 -3.59
N SER A 382 -12.70 -10.18 -2.31
CA SER A 382 -12.19 -8.88 -1.89
C SER A 382 -11.49 -8.94 -0.53
N LEU A 383 -10.62 -7.96 -0.27
CA LEU A 383 -9.94 -7.83 1.01
C LEU A 383 -10.94 -7.69 2.16
N ALA A 384 -12.04 -6.95 1.96
CA ALA A 384 -13.04 -6.78 2.99
C ALA A 384 -13.75 -8.09 3.34
N SER A 385 -13.91 -9.01 2.39
CA SER A 385 -14.46 -10.36 2.65
C SER A 385 -13.52 -11.20 3.52
N VAL A 386 -12.19 -11.09 3.33
CA VAL A 386 -11.20 -11.73 4.22
C VAL A 386 -11.36 -11.22 5.65
N ILE A 387 -11.39 -9.89 5.82
CA ILE A 387 -11.47 -9.28 7.16
C ILE A 387 -12.83 -9.52 7.83
N GLU A 388 -13.89 -9.70 7.04
CA GLU A 388 -15.19 -10.10 7.58
C GLU A 388 -15.19 -11.53 8.12
N ASP A 389 -14.52 -12.48 7.46
CA ASP A 389 -14.35 -13.85 7.97
C ASP A 389 -13.59 -13.87 9.31
N LEU A 390 -12.54 -13.04 9.42
CA LEU A 390 -11.72 -12.88 10.64
C LEU A 390 -12.48 -12.38 11.87
N LYS A 391 -13.69 -11.82 11.70
CA LYS A 391 -14.53 -11.41 12.84
C LYS A 391 -15.11 -12.60 13.58
N TYR A 392 -15.25 -13.74 12.89
CA TYR A 392 -15.94 -14.91 13.39
C TYR A 392 -15.03 -16.13 13.52
N ASN A 393 -13.92 -16.14 12.77
CA ASN A 393 -12.97 -17.25 12.75
C ASN A 393 -11.58 -16.77 13.21
N PRO A 394 -10.96 -17.45 14.20
CA PRO A 394 -9.58 -17.17 14.55
C PRO A 394 -8.62 -17.63 13.46
N ILE A 395 -7.42 -17.07 13.48
CA ILE A 395 -6.31 -17.50 12.62
C ILE A 395 -5.57 -18.61 13.35
N PRO A 396 -5.47 -19.83 12.78
CA PRO A 396 -4.64 -20.88 13.35
C PRO A 396 -3.17 -20.54 13.11
N ASP A 397 -2.42 -20.35 14.19
CA ASP A 397 -0.97 -20.23 14.17
C ASP A 397 -0.38 -21.63 14.40
N GLU A 398 0.14 -22.25 13.35
CA GLU A 398 0.70 -23.61 13.44
C GLU A 398 2.03 -23.66 14.20
N GLU A 399 2.81 -22.58 14.16
CA GLU A 399 4.12 -22.51 14.79
C GLU A 399 3.98 -22.46 16.30
N GLU A 400 3.06 -21.63 16.79
CA GLU A 400 2.80 -21.46 18.22
C GLU A 400 1.67 -22.37 18.74
N ARG A 401 0.95 -23.05 17.83
CA ARG A 401 -0.20 -23.90 18.13
C ARG A 401 -1.29 -23.17 18.92
N CYS A 402 -1.53 -21.90 18.56
CA CYS A 402 -2.53 -21.05 19.19
C CYS A 402 -3.55 -20.52 18.16
N GLU A 403 -4.63 -19.94 18.67
CA GLU A 403 -5.67 -19.31 17.88
C GLU A 403 -5.61 -17.80 18.06
N VAL A 404 -5.25 -17.08 17.01
CA VAL A 404 -5.08 -15.62 17.06
C VAL A 404 -6.36 -14.92 16.63
N TRP A 405 -6.90 -14.04 17.48
CA TRP A 405 -8.16 -13.35 17.21
C TRP A 405 -7.97 -11.90 16.78
N CYS A 406 -8.74 -11.48 15.77
CA CYS A 406 -8.78 -10.09 15.30
C CYS A 406 -10.01 -9.35 15.87
N LYS A 407 -9.92 -8.84 17.11
CA LYS A 407 -11.07 -8.25 17.83
C LYS A 407 -11.13 -6.73 17.75
N TYR A 408 -10.00 -6.06 17.90
CA TYR A 408 -9.93 -4.60 18.01
C TYR A 408 -9.14 -4.02 16.85
N ILE A 409 -9.59 -2.89 16.31
CA ILE A 409 -8.85 -2.21 15.24
C ILE A 409 -7.77 -1.32 15.86
N CYS A 410 -6.57 -1.37 15.32
CA CYS A 410 -5.49 -0.46 15.69
C CYS A 410 -5.94 0.99 15.51
N PRO A 411 -5.83 1.85 16.54
CA PRO A 411 -6.26 3.22 16.42
C PRO A 411 -5.34 4.05 15.52
N ASP A 412 -5.85 5.20 15.07
CA ASP A 412 -5.04 6.29 14.50
C ASP A 412 -4.17 5.87 13.29
N LEU A 413 -4.65 4.89 12.50
CA LEU A 413 -4.03 4.46 11.24
C LEU A 413 -3.95 5.61 10.21
N PRO A 414 -2.91 5.63 9.35
CA PRO A 414 -2.68 6.74 8.41
C PRO A 414 -3.88 7.04 7.50
N TYR A 415 -4.57 6.01 7.03
CA TYR A 415 -5.70 6.15 6.11
C TYR A 415 -7.04 6.42 6.82
N ASN A 416 -7.08 6.47 8.16
CA ASN A 416 -8.30 6.80 8.87
C ASN A 416 -8.79 8.22 8.55
N THR A 417 -7.89 9.18 8.37
CA THR A 417 -8.24 10.57 8.01
C THR A 417 -8.85 10.69 6.61
N ILE A 418 -8.46 9.78 5.71
CA ILE A 418 -8.91 9.71 4.31
C ILE A 418 -10.26 9.00 4.21
N ILE A 419 -10.37 7.84 4.87
CA ILE A 419 -11.54 6.94 4.75
C ILE A 419 -12.67 7.35 5.69
N THR A 420 -12.38 7.97 6.83
CA THR A 420 -13.43 8.41 7.75
C THR A 420 -14.05 9.71 7.23
N PRO A 421 -15.39 9.76 7.07
CA PRO A 421 -16.02 10.99 6.63
C PRO A 421 -15.75 12.09 7.64
N TYR A 422 -15.32 13.27 7.16
CA TYR A 422 -15.22 14.46 7.98
C TYR A 422 -16.55 14.63 8.72
N LYS A 423 -16.50 14.76 10.06
CA LYS A 423 -17.68 15.18 10.82
C LYS A 423 -18.14 16.48 10.17
N GLN A 424 -19.32 16.48 9.57
CA GLN A 424 -19.98 17.71 9.16
C GLN A 424 -20.03 18.57 10.43
N THR A 425 -19.16 19.57 10.49
CA THR A 425 -19.38 20.68 11.40
C THR A 425 -20.70 21.24 10.93
N ASN A 426 -21.76 21.00 11.72
CA ASN A 426 -23.06 21.63 11.48
C ASN A 426 -22.78 23.11 11.31
N ARG A 427 -22.80 23.61 10.07
CA ARG A 427 -22.83 25.04 9.78
C ARG A 427 -24.17 25.50 10.35
N ARG A 428 -24.11 26.04 11.56
CA ARG A 428 -25.22 26.75 12.18
C ARG A 428 -25.44 28.06 11.48
#